data_AF-K2JVD3-F1
#
_entry.id   AF-K2JVD3-F1
#
_cell.length_a   1.000
_cell.length_b   1.000
_cell.length_c   1.000
_cell.angle_alpha   90.00
_cell.angle_beta   90.00
_cell.angle_gamma   90.00
#
_symmetry.space_group_name_H-M   'P 1'
#
loop_
_entity.id
_entity.type
_entity.pdbx_description
1 polymer ?
#
loop_
_entity_poly.entity_id
_entity_poly.type
_entity_poly.pdbx_seq_one_letter_code
_entity_poly.pdbx_strand_id
1 'polypeptide(L)'
;MAQISPWSVKGVSPEDREAAKRAARQAGLPVGAWLSQAIRHAGQEPTNRPVGGPASGTPTPDPDQAAEIIALHGDVAILTARLDALSDTVARLKGDLAALADESSAQAAARNSAPGTEPGEIPLDVQAAQAALERAVLRLSDRLRVLEEETEQVRSRKSAGLLRRLFGGR
;
A
#
# COMPACT_ATOMS: atom_id res chain seq x y z
N MET A 1 5.28 36.38 -1.47
CA MET A 1 5.29 35.19 -2.34
C MET A 1 6.64 35.18 -3.06
N ALA A 2 7.51 34.20 -2.79
CA ALA A 2 8.87 34.20 -3.34
C ALA A 2 8.83 33.94 -4.86
N GLN A 3 9.21 34.94 -5.64
CA GLN A 3 9.25 34.90 -7.10
C GLN A 3 10.50 34.13 -7.52
N ILE A 4 10.34 32.84 -7.83
CA ILE A 4 11.42 31.96 -8.29
C ILE A 4 11.81 32.40 -9.70
N SER A 5 13.02 32.91 -9.89
CA SER A 5 13.54 33.26 -11.21
C SER A 5 13.64 32.00 -12.09
N PRO A 6 13.16 32.05 -13.35
CA PRO A 6 13.22 30.91 -14.26
C PRO A 6 14.66 30.73 -14.74
N TRP A 7 15.33 29.70 -14.23
CA TRP A 7 16.60 29.24 -14.77
C TRP A 7 16.35 28.40 -16.03
N SER A 8 17.26 28.49 -17.00
CA SER A 8 17.20 27.73 -18.25
C SER A 8 18.38 26.76 -18.32
N VAL A 9 18.09 25.48 -18.56
CA VAL A 9 19.10 24.42 -18.66
C VAL A 9 19.50 24.24 -20.12
N LYS A 10 20.79 24.48 -20.41
CA LYS A 10 21.38 24.31 -21.74
C LYS A 10 21.89 22.87 -21.92
N GLY A 11 21.70 22.29 -23.10
CA GLY A 11 22.26 20.97 -23.44
C GLY A 11 21.37 19.76 -23.14
N VAL A 12 20.15 19.94 -22.62
CA VAL A 12 19.20 18.83 -22.46
C VAL A 12 18.68 18.41 -23.83
N SER A 13 18.92 17.14 -24.18
CA SER A 13 18.48 16.51 -25.42
C SER A 13 16.94 16.54 -25.54
N PRO A 14 16.37 16.45 -26.77
CA PRO A 14 14.92 16.42 -26.93
C PRO A 14 14.28 15.19 -26.29
N GLU A 15 14.97 14.04 -26.30
CA GLU A 15 14.53 12.80 -25.67
C GLU A 15 14.43 12.93 -24.13
N ASP A 16 15.44 13.54 -23.49
CA ASP A 16 15.46 13.75 -22.04
C ASP A 16 14.37 14.74 -21.60
N ARG A 17 14.10 15.77 -22.42
CA ARG A 17 12.99 16.71 -22.17
C ARG A 17 11.65 15.99 -22.19
N GLU A 18 11.42 15.11 -23.15
CA GLU A 18 10.17 14.33 -23.23
C GLU A 18 10.07 13.31 -22.09
N ALA A 19 11.18 12.69 -21.69
CA ALA A 19 11.22 11.81 -20.52
C ALA A 19 10.84 12.57 -19.23
N ALA A 20 11.41 13.75 -19.02
CA ALA A 20 11.08 14.62 -17.89
C ALA A 20 9.59 15.04 -17.89
N LYS A 21 9.05 15.40 -19.06
CA LYS A 21 7.61 15.74 -19.19
C LYS A 21 6.71 14.55 -18.85
N ARG A 22 7.04 13.35 -19.32
CA ARG A 22 6.27 12.13 -19.02
C ARG A 22 6.30 11.81 -17.53
N ALA A 23 7.47 11.87 -16.91
CA ALA A 23 7.64 11.61 -15.48
C ALA A 23 6.91 12.65 -14.62
N ALA A 24 6.94 13.93 -15.00
CA ALA A 24 6.15 14.97 -14.34
C ALA A 24 4.64 14.72 -14.45
N ARG A 25 4.16 14.30 -15.64
CA ARG A 25 2.75 13.98 -15.87
C ARG A 25 2.30 12.76 -15.06
N GLN A 26 3.13 11.74 -14.95
CA GLN A 26 2.87 10.57 -14.10
C GLN A 26 2.77 10.94 -12.62
N ALA A 27 3.59 11.89 -12.17
CA ALA A 27 3.55 12.40 -10.81
C ALA A 27 2.39 13.39 -10.55
N GLY A 28 1.64 13.80 -11.59
CA GLY A 28 0.57 14.80 -11.46
C GLY A 28 1.07 16.21 -11.14
N LEU A 29 2.35 16.49 -11.39
CA LEU A 29 3.01 17.75 -11.03
C LEU A 29 3.40 18.55 -12.30
N PRO A 30 3.45 19.89 -12.23
CA PRO A 30 4.03 20.69 -13.30
C PRO A 30 5.53 20.40 -13.42
N VAL A 31 6.04 20.38 -14.65
CA VAL A 31 7.42 19.96 -14.98
C VAL A 31 8.48 20.68 -14.14
N GLY A 32 8.32 21.98 -13.87
CA GLY A 32 9.25 22.74 -13.04
C GLY A 32 9.26 22.31 -11.55
N ALA A 33 8.09 21.99 -10.99
CA ALA A 33 7.99 21.50 -9.61
C ALA A 33 8.55 20.07 -9.50
N TRP A 34 8.22 19.21 -10.47
CA TRP A 34 8.78 17.87 -10.58
C TRP A 34 10.31 17.91 -10.69
N LEU A 35 10.86 18.75 -11.56
CA LEU A 35 12.32 18.88 -11.73
C LEU A 35 13.00 19.40 -10.46
N SER A 36 12.38 20.38 -9.79
CA SER A 36 12.90 20.89 -8.50
C SER A 36 12.90 19.81 -7.42
N GLN A 37 11.91 18.93 -7.41
CA GLN A 37 11.87 17.77 -6.52
C GLN A 37 12.94 16.74 -6.91
N ALA A 38 13.07 16.43 -8.19
CA ALA A 38 14.06 15.49 -8.71
C ALA A 38 15.50 15.93 -8.39
N ILE A 39 15.81 17.22 -8.54
CA ILE A 39 17.14 17.77 -8.20
C ILE A 39 17.40 17.70 -6.70
N ARG A 40 16.40 17.99 -5.85
CA ARG A 40 16.54 17.86 -4.40
C ARG A 40 16.79 16.41 -3.98
N HIS A 41 16.07 15.47 -4.58
CA HIS A 41 16.26 14.04 -4.32
C HIS A 41 17.65 13.57 -4.76
N ALA A 42 18.10 13.97 -5.96
CA ALA A 42 19.43 13.64 -6.47
C ALA A 42 20.56 14.28 -5.65
N GLY A 43 20.34 15.46 -5.06
CA GLY A 43 21.30 16.14 -4.19
C GLY A 43 21.37 15.60 -2.75
N GLN A 44 20.38 14.80 -2.33
CA GLN A 44 20.39 14.09 -1.05
C GLN A 44 21.09 12.72 -1.15
N GLU A 45 21.23 12.19 -2.35
CA GLU A 45 22.05 11.01 -2.61
C GLU A 45 23.53 11.43 -2.54
N PRO A 46 24.37 10.86 -1.64
CA PRO A 46 25.78 11.20 -1.59
C PRO A 46 26.40 10.86 -2.95
N THR A 47 26.80 11.90 -3.69
CA THR A 47 27.37 11.76 -5.02
C THR A 47 28.72 11.04 -4.93
N ASN A 48 28.70 9.72 -5.00
CA ASN A 48 29.88 8.93 -5.27
C ASN A 48 30.18 9.00 -6.78
N ARG A 49 30.72 10.14 -7.22
CA ARG A 49 31.27 10.27 -8.58
C ARG A 49 32.75 10.64 -8.50
N PRO A 50 33.66 9.83 -9.08
CA PRO A 50 35.07 10.18 -9.15
C PRO A 50 35.24 11.22 -10.27
N VAL A 51 35.42 12.48 -9.91
CA VAL A 51 35.95 13.49 -10.83
C VAL A 51 37.45 13.54 -10.60
N GLY A 52 38.20 13.17 -11.62
CA GLY A 52 39.66 13.09 -11.59
C GLY A 52 40.32 14.41 -11.20
N GLY A 53 41.11 14.35 -10.13
CA GLY A 53 42.05 15.37 -9.65
C GLY A 53 42.70 14.87 -8.36
N PRO A 54 44.04 14.83 -8.23
CA PRO A 54 44.68 14.16 -7.12
C PRO A 54 44.68 15.07 -5.89
N ALA A 55 43.72 14.89 -4.99
CA ALA A 55 43.76 15.43 -3.65
C ALA A 55 43.05 14.49 -2.68
N SER A 56 43.86 13.62 -2.09
CA SER A 56 43.78 13.07 -0.74
C SER A 56 42.54 13.40 0.08
N GLY A 57 41.81 12.36 0.46
CA GLY A 57 40.76 12.40 1.46
C GLY A 57 39.69 11.36 1.18
N THR A 58 40.02 10.06 1.34
CA THR A 58 38.96 9.07 1.58
C THR A 58 38.21 9.54 2.83
N PRO A 59 36.92 9.90 2.75
CA PRO A 59 36.12 9.93 3.96
C PRO A 59 36.03 8.46 4.37
N THR A 60 36.79 8.07 5.39
CA THR A 60 36.56 6.79 6.05
C THR A 60 35.09 6.82 6.46
N PRO A 61 34.24 5.93 5.91
CA PRO A 61 32.84 5.89 6.30
C PRO A 61 32.80 5.68 7.81
N ASP A 62 32.03 6.51 8.48
CA ASP A 62 31.80 6.40 9.91
C ASP A 62 31.36 4.96 10.20
N PRO A 63 32.04 4.21 11.10
CA PRO A 63 31.69 2.82 11.38
C PRO A 63 30.22 2.65 11.78
N ASP A 64 29.59 3.68 12.36
CA ASP A 64 28.17 3.68 12.70
C ASP A 64 27.28 3.70 11.45
N GLN A 65 27.63 4.47 10.41
CA GLN A 65 26.89 4.48 9.14
C GLN A 65 27.06 3.15 8.38
N ALA A 66 28.26 2.56 8.42
CA ALA A 66 28.49 1.26 7.78
C ALA A 66 27.66 0.15 8.45
N ALA A 67 27.55 0.17 9.79
CA ALA A 67 26.72 -0.75 10.55
C ALA A 67 25.22 -0.55 10.23
N GLU A 68 24.76 0.70 10.14
CA GLU A 68 23.37 1.02 9.79
C GLU A 68 23.00 0.54 8.39
N ILE A 69 23.89 0.73 7.40
CA ILE A 69 23.68 0.24 6.03
C ILE A 69 23.57 -1.28 6.01
N ILE A 70 24.42 -2.01 6.74
CA ILE A 70 24.38 -3.48 6.80
C ILE A 70 23.07 -3.95 7.46
N ALA A 71 22.63 -3.29 8.52
CA ALA A 71 21.36 -3.60 9.18
C ALA A 71 20.16 -3.37 8.25
N LEU A 72 20.12 -2.23 7.56
CA LEU A 72 19.08 -1.90 6.57
C LEU A 72 19.03 -2.93 5.43
N HIS A 73 20.18 -3.40 4.94
CA HIS A 73 20.21 -4.46 3.92
C HIS A 73 19.65 -5.79 4.45
N GLY A 74 19.93 -6.12 5.72
CA GLY A 74 19.34 -7.28 6.38
C GLY A 74 17.81 -7.17 6.49
N ASP A 75 17.31 -6.01 6.91
CA ASP A 75 15.87 -5.76 7.03
C ASP A 75 15.17 -5.82 5.67
N VAL A 76 15.77 -5.27 4.61
CA VAL A 76 15.26 -5.36 3.24
C VAL A 76 15.17 -6.82 2.79
N ALA A 77 16.21 -7.63 3.04
CA ALA A 77 16.19 -9.05 2.69
C ALA A 77 15.07 -9.82 3.43
N ILE A 78 14.86 -9.52 4.71
CA ILE A 78 13.77 -10.11 5.51
C ILE A 78 12.40 -9.70 4.95
N LEU A 79 12.24 -8.42 4.60
CA LEU A 79 11.00 -7.90 4.03
C LEU A 79 10.69 -8.53 2.67
N THR A 80 11.69 -8.69 1.81
CA THR A 80 11.53 -9.37 0.52
C THR A 80 11.09 -10.82 0.72
N ALA A 81 11.77 -11.58 1.58
CA ALA A 81 11.40 -12.97 1.87
C ALA A 81 9.96 -13.10 2.43
N ARG A 82 9.54 -12.14 3.25
CA ARG A 82 8.17 -12.08 3.78
C ARG A 82 7.15 -11.75 2.69
N LEU A 83 7.50 -10.89 1.74
CA LEU A 83 6.64 -10.53 0.61
C LEU A 83 6.43 -11.73 -0.33
N ASP A 84 7.49 -12.49 -0.60
CA ASP A 84 7.42 -13.72 -1.39
C ASP A 84 6.52 -14.77 -0.71
N ALA A 85 6.69 -14.98 0.59
CA ALA A 85 5.83 -15.87 1.36
C ALA A 85 4.36 -15.44 1.33
N LEU A 86 4.07 -14.13 1.42
CA LEU A 86 2.71 -13.61 1.28
C LEU A 86 2.15 -13.87 -0.12
N SER A 87 2.94 -13.63 -1.17
CA SER A 87 2.55 -13.92 -2.55
C SER A 87 2.19 -15.39 -2.74
N ASP A 88 2.98 -16.31 -2.18
CA ASP A 88 2.70 -17.75 -2.22
C ASP A 88 1.40 -18.11 -1.50
N THR A 89 1.14 -17.51 -0.33
CA THR A 89 -0.13 -17.75 0.39
C THR A 89 -1.34 -17.27 -0.40
N VAL A 90 -1.24 -16.12 -1.06
CA VAL A 90 -2.31 -15.60 -1.93
C VAL A 90 -2.53 -16.51 -3.14
N ALA A 91 -1.46 -17.00 -3.75
CA ALA A 91 -1.57 -17.94 -4.87
C ALA A 91 -2.27 -19.24 -4.46
N ARG A 92 -1.94 -19.79 -3.27
CA ARG A 92 -2.61 -20.97 -2.71
C ARG A 92 -4.09 -20.72 -2.43
N LEU A 93 -4.41 -19.63 -1.73
CA LEU A 93 -5.80 -19.28 -1.43
C LEU A 93 -6.64 -19.07 -2.70
N LYS A 94 -6.04 -18.48 -3.74
CA LYS A 94 -6.70 -18.34 -5.04
C LYS A 94 -6.98 -19.71 -5.69
N GLY A 95 -6.06 -20.65 -5.57
CA GLY A 95 -6.24 -22.03 -6.02
C GLY A 95 -7.35 -22.76 -5.27
N ASP A 96 -7.35 -22.67 -3.93
CA ASP A 96 -8.36 -23.29 -3.08
C ASP A 96 -9.76 -22.73 -3.38
N LEU A 97 -9.87 -21.41 -3.59
CA LEU A 97 -11.12 -20.75 -3.93
C LEU A 97 -11.63 -21.18 -5.31
N ALA A 98 -10.74 -21.35 -6.29
CA ALA A 98 -11.10 -21.89 -7.59
C ALA A 98 -11.61 -23.34 -7.49
N ALA A 99 -10.93 -24.19 -6.72
CA ALA A 99 -11.37 -25.56 -6.49
C ALA A 99 -12.75 -25.63 -5.81
N LEU A 100 -13.00 -24.79 -4.80
CA LEU A 100 -14.30 -24.69 -4.14
C LEU A 100 -15.41 -24.18 -5.09
N ALA A 101 -15.08 -23.26 -6.00
CA ALA A 101 -16.02 -22.76 -7.00
C ALA A 101 -16.40 -23.86 -8.01
N ASP A 102 -15.42 -24.63 -8.49
CA ASP A 102 -15.65 -25.76 -9.40
C ASP A 102 -16.49 -26.86 -8.73
N GLU A 103 -16.20 -27.18 -7.46
CA GLU A 103 -16.97 -28.15 -6.67
C GLU A 103 -18.41 -27.68 -6.43
N SER A 104 -18.62 -26.40 -6.11
CA SER A 104 -19.97 -25.82 -6.01
C SER A 104 -20.73 -25.89 -7.33
N SER A 105 -20.05 -25.68 -8.46
CA SER A 105 -20.66 -25.78 -9.80
C SER A 105 -21.04 -27.22 -10.13
N ALA A 106 -20.18 -28.19 -9.83
CA ALA A 106 -20.46 -29.61 -10.00
C ALA A 106 -21.63 -30.07 -9.11
N GLN A 107 -21.69 -29.60 -7.86
CA GLN A 107 -22.80 -29.86 -6.94
C GLN A 107 -24.13 -29.29 -7.46
N ALA A 108 -24.11 -28.08 -8.05
CA ALA A 108 -25.28 -27.47 -8.66
C ALA A 108 -25.74 -28.23 -9.91
N ALA A 109 -24.81 -28.68 -10.75
CA ALA A 109 -25.12 -29.51 -11.91
C ALA A 109 -25.70 -30.88 -11.51
N ALA A 110 -25.16 -31.51 -10.45
CA ALA A 110 -25.69 -32.75 -9.90
C ALA A 110 -27.09 -32.58 -9.30
N ARG A 111 -27.33 -31.49 -8.57
CA ARG A 111 -28.67 -31.12 -8.05
C ARG A 111 -29.69 -30.91 -9.18
N ASN A 112 -29.30 -30.24 -10.26
CA ASN A 112 -30.18 -30.00 -11.42
C ASN A 112 -30.40 -31.25 -12.28
N SER A 113 -29.56 -32.28 -12.16
CA SER A 113 -29.69 -33.54 -12.91
C SER A 113 -30.53 -34.60 -12.17
N ALA A 114 -30.96 -34.32 -10.93
CA ALA A 114 -31.87 -35.20 -10.20
C ALA A 114 -33.28 -35.11 -10.80
N PRO A 115 -33.88 -36.23 -11.25
CA PRO A 115 -35.22 -36.19 -11.82
C PRO A 115 -36.26 -36.10 -10.71
N GLY A 116 -37.07 -35.02 -10.71
CA GLY A 116 -38.34 -34.96 -9.98
C GLY A 116 -38.49 -33.90 -8.88
N THR A 117 -37.99 -32.67 -9.06
CA THR A 117 -38.46 -31.54 -8.22
C THR A 117 -39.36 -30.64 -9.05
N GLU A 118 -40.64 -30.61 -8.67
CA GLU A 118 -41.69 -29.79 -9.26
C GLU A 118 -41.24 -28.32 -9.43
N PRO A 119 -41.42 -27.72 -10.63
CA PRO A 119 -41.04 -26.33 -10.89
C PRO A 119 -42.05 -25.38 -10.25
N GLY A 120 -41.80 -24.98 -9.00
CA GLY A 120 -42.64 -24.00 -8.30
C GLY A 120 -42.23 -23.68 -6.86
N GLU A 121 -41.48 -24.55 -6.19
CA GLU A 121 -41.01 -24.30 -4.84
C GLU A 121 -39.55 -23.85 -4.86
N ILE A 122 -39.29 -22.62 -4.41
CA ILE A 122 -37.92 -22.20 -4.08
C ILE A 122 -37.40 -23.20 -3.04
N PRO A 123 -36.28 -23.91 -3.28
CA PRO A 123 -35.79 -24.90 -2.33
C PRO A 123 -35.62 -24.23 -0.97
N LEU A 124 -36.30 -24.74 0.05
CA LEU A 124 -36.28 -24.19 1.43
C LEU A 124 -34.85 -24.00 1.95
N ASP A 125 -33.89 -24.78 1.43
CA ASP A 125 -32.46 -24.68 1.70
C ASP A 125 -31.84 -23.35 1.22
N VAL A 126 -32.26 -22.84 0.05
CA VAL A 126 -31.80 -21.55 -0.50
C VAL A 126 -32.40 -20.38 0.27
N GLN A 127 -33.69 -20.44 0.63
CA GLN A 127 -34.31 -19.42 1.48
C GLN A 127 -33.74 -19.42 2.90
N ALA A 128 -33.48 -20.59 3.48
CA ALA A 128 -32.84 -20.71 4.78
C ALA A 128 -31.40 -20.17 4.76
N ALA A 129 -30.64 -20.47 3.70
CA ALA A 129 -29.30 -19.93 3.48
C ALA A 129 -29.33 -18.41 3.29
N GLN A 130 -30.30 -17.87 2.54
CA GLN A 130 -30.49 -16.44 2.36
C GLN A 130 -30.83 -15.76 3.68
N ALA A 131 -31.76 -16.31 4.47
CA ALA A 131 -32.11 -15.78 5.79
C ALA A 131 -30.94 -15.86 6.78
N ALA A 132 -30.09 -16.88 6.67
CA ALA A 132 -28.86 -17.01 7.47
C ALA A 132 -27.82 -15.96 7.07
N LEU A 133 -27.67 -15.69 5.77
CA LEU A 133 -26.79 -14.67 5.23
C LEU A 133 -27.25 -13.26 5.66
N GLU A 134 -28.54 -12.96 5.55
CA GLU A 134 -29.12 -11.69 6.00
C GLU A 134 -28.86 -11.47 7.50
N ARG A 135 -29.03 -12.51 8.33
CA ARG A 135 -28.70 -12.47 9.76
C ARG A 135 -27.20 -12.23 10.01
N ALA A 136 -26.33 -12.84 9.21
CA ALA A 136 -24.89 -12.65 9.32
C ALA A 136 -24.46 -11.23 8.94
N VAL A 137 -25.02 -10.69 7.85
CA VAL A 137 -24.80 -9.31 7.39
C VAL A 137 -25.24 -8.31 8.45
N LEU A 138 -26.45 -8.48 9.01
CA LEU A 138 -26.93 -7.60 10.09
C LEU A 138 -26.01 -7.62 11.32
N ARG A 139 -25.57 -8.81 11.76
CA ARG A 139 -24.61 -8.91 12.87
C ARG A 139 -23.27 -8.27 12.56
N LEU A 140 -22.80 -8.38 11.32
CA LEU A 140 -21.53 -7.77 10.91
C LEU A 140 -21.64 -6.24 10.90
N SER A 141 -22.73 -5.69 10.35
CA SER A 141 -23.00 -4.25 10.37
C SER A 141 -23.08 -3.71 11.80
N ASP A 142 -23.74 -4.42 12.71
CA ASP A 142 -23.84 -4.03 14.11
C ASP A 142 -22.47 -4.07 14.82
N ARG A 143 -21.67 -5.11 14.54
CA ARG A 143 -20.28 -5.19 15.02
C ARG A 143 -19.40 -4.06 14.51
N LEU A 144 -19.51 -3.70 13.23
CA LEU A 144 -18.74 -2.61 12.66
C LEU A 144 -19.10 -1.28 13.32
N ARG A 145 -20.39 -1.04 13.58
CA ARG A 145 -20.85 0.16 14.26
C ARG A 145 -20.29 0.28 15.68
N VAL A 146 -20.29 -0.81 16.45
CA VAL A 146 -19.69 -0.85 17.80
C VAL A 146 -18.18 -0.56 17.74
N LEU A 147 -17.46 -1.15 16.79
CA LEU A 147 -16.03 -0.90 16.63
C LEU A 147 -15.73 0.55 16.22
N GLU A 148 -16.54 1.15 15.35
CA GLU A 148 -16.45 2.57 15.00
C GLU A 148 -16.63 3.45 16.25
N GLU A 149 -17.62 3.17 17.09
CA GLU A 149 -17.84 3.90 18.34
C GLU A 149 -16.70 3.71 19.35
N GLU A 150 -16.15 2.49 19.49
CA GLU A 150 -15.01 2.23 20.37
C GLU A 150 -13.74 2.96 19.90
N THR A 151 -13.48 2.99 18.60
CA THR A 151 -12.31 3.69 18.05
C THR A 151 -12.41 5.20 18.22
N GLU A 152 -13.60 5.78 18.01
CA GLU A 152 -13.85 7.20 18.25
C GLU A 152 -13.77 7.55 19.74
N GLN A 153 -14.24 6.69 20.64
CA GLN A 153 -14.07 6.89 22.08
C GLN A 153 -12.59 6.85 22.51
N VAL A 154 -11.80 5.92 21.96
CA VAL A 154 -10.35 5.86 22.23
C VAL A 154 -9.64 7.11 21.70
N ARG A 155 -10.00 7.57 20.51
CA ARG A 155 -9.48 8.81 19.92
C ARG A 155 -9.83 10.04 20.76
N SER A 156 -11.08 10.14 21.20
CA SER A 156 -11.59 11.22 22.04
C SER A 156 -10.94 11.24 23.43
N ARG A 157 -10.72 10.07 24.08
CA ARG A 157 -9.97 10.02 25.35
C ARG A 157 -8.52 10.45 25.19
N LYS A 158 -7.86 10.07 24.10
CA LYS A 158 -6.47 10.49 23.82
C LYS A 158 -6.38 11.99 23.57
N SER A 159 -7.33 12.58 22.83
CA SER A 159 -7.36 14.03 22.60
C SER A 159 -7.70 14.82 23.87
N ALA A 160 -8.64 14.35 24.70
CA ALA A 160 -8.96 14.98 25.98
C ALA A 160 -7.78 14.92 26.97
N GLY A 161 -7.05 13.80 27.02
CA GLY A 161 -5.83 13.67 27.83
C GLY A 161 -4.69 14.57 27.34
N LEU A 162 -4.58 14.78 26.03
CA LEU A 162 -3.64 15.71 25.42
C LEU A 162 -4.00 17.17 25.76
N LEU A 163 -5.26 17.56 25.63
CA LEU A 163 -5.73 18.91 25.95
C LEU A 163 -5.57 19.22 27.45
N ARG A 164 -5.84 18.25 28.34
CA ARG A 164 -5.59 18.42 29.78
C ARG A 164 -4.10 18.62 30.10
N ARG A 165 -3.19 17.98 29.35
CA ARG A 165 -1.74 18.19 29.49
C ARG A 165 -1.27 19.53 28.93
N LEU A 166 -1.90 20.03 27.88
CA LEU A 166 -1.53 21.29 27.23
C LEU A 166 -2.11 22.53 27.92
N PHE A 167 -3.28 22.42 28.56
CA PHE A 167 -4.00 23.57 29.12
C PHE A 167 -4.26 23.48 30.64
N GLY A 168 -3.92 22.38 31.31
CA GLY A 168 -4.20 22.15 32.73
C GLY A 168 -2.99 22.28 33.66
N GLY A 169 -2.07 23.20 33.36
CA GLY A 169 -0.81 23.39 34.07
C GLY A 169 -0.56 24.80 34.58
N ARG A 170 -1.50 25.37 35.35
CA ARG A 170 -1.28 26.20 36.54
C ARG A 170 -2.60 26.71 37.10
#